data_AF-A0A3B8RPS0-F1
#
_entry.id   AF-A0A3B8RPS0-F1
#
_cell.length_a   1.000
_cell.length_b   1.000
_cell.length_c   1.000
_cell.angle_alpha   90.00
_cell.angle_beta   90.00
_cell.angle_gamma   90.00
#
_symmetry.space_group_name_H-M   'P 1'
#
loop_
_entity.id
_entity.type
_entity.pdbx_description
1 polymer ?
#
loop_
_entity_poly.entity_id
_entity_poly.type
_entity_poly.pdbx_seq_one_letter_code
_entity_poly.pdbx_strand_id
1 'polypeptide(L)'
;VNEVISRGSKETIINELTKFEHVDIDRFMGYLEKDVIDFKNIYTVYSGGDDMVLVGPWETMIIFSIFLNMQFRKYTCNNNFITLSAGLTFVKPKFPIASAIKQAEMLLVKSKKRNMLMESDVANQHQKKTLKDMGKDAITLFGTTIKWDKLPELIHFFLFLNEKLNSNEETSDDKKSNINTSFLHRLLEYHRMALRFLDDEKVGGLKYLSALSYDIGRNIVKRDKSGNIIKGQDEQEFLQTLINNVPDNDSLICNIKVPLFWALYRNRRTFID
;
A
#
# COMPACT_ATOMS: atom_id res chain seq x y z
N VAL A 1 -3.62 16.61 17.00
CA VAL A 1 -2.60 16.48 15.91
C VAL A 1 -1.34 17.29 16.17
N ASN A 2 -1.42 18.60 16.39
CA ASN A 2 -0.20 19.39 16.71
C ASN A 2 0.57 18.87 17.93
N GLU A 3 -0.12 18.31 18.92
CA GLU A 3 0.51 17.63 20.06
C GLU A 3 1.25 16.34 19.66
N VAL A 4 0.67 15.52 18.78
CA VAL A 4 1.29 14.30 18.24
C VAL A 4 2.54 14.63 17.41
N ILE A 5 2.45 15.67 16.58
CA ILE A 5 3.55 16.14 15.72
C ILE A 5 4.71 16.71 16.55
N SER A 6 4.43 17.31 17.72
CA SER A 6 5.43 18.00 18.54
C SER A 6 6.01 17.19 19.71
N ARG A 7 5.29 16.20 20.26
CA ARG A 7 5.65 15.54 21.54
C ARG A 7 5.96 14.04 21.45
N GLY A 8 5.66 13.35 20.35
CA GLY A 8 5.96 11.92 20.24
C GLY A 8 7.46 11.68 20.15
N SER A 9 8.06 10.97 21.12
CA SER A 9 9.40 10.42 20.89
C SER A 9 9.33 9.41 19.74
N LYS A 10 10.34 9.38 18.86
CA LYS A 10 10.43 8.45 17.73
C LYS A 10 10.13 7.01 18.17
N GLU A 11 10.67 6.63 19.32
CA GLU A 11 10.45 5.34 19.98
C GLU A 11 8.98 5.06 20.33
N THR A 12 8.25 6.05 20.86
CA THR A 12 6.81 5.88 21.17
C THR A 12 5.99 5.68 19.90
N ILE A 13 6.28 6.43 18.84
CA ILE A 13 5.60 6.30 17.55
C ILE A 13 5.86 4.92 16.95
N ILE A 14 7.12 4.47 16.97
CA ILE A 14 7.51 3.15 16.50
C ILE A 14 6.77 2.06 17.29
N ASN A 15 6.78 2.12 18.63
CA ASN A 15 6.11 1.15 19.48
C ASN A 15 4.59 1.07 19.28
N GLU A 16 3.93 2.19 18.93
CA GLU A 16 2.52 2.16 18.55
C GLU A 16 2.33 1.57 17.15
N LEU A 17 3.14 1.96 16.17
CA LEU A 17 3.08 1.44 14.81
C LEU A 17 3.32 -0.07 14.73
N THR A 18 4.10 -0.65 15.63
CA THR A 18 4.38 -2.09 15.66
C THR A 18 3.27 -2.92 16.29
N LYS A 19 2.21 -2.27 16.79
CA LYS A 19 0.96 -2.95 17.16
C LYS A 19 0.07 -3.25 15.94
N PHE A 20 0.53 -2.93 14.72
CA PHE A 20 -0.16 -3.33 13.50
C PHE A 20 -0.14 -4.86 13.38
N GLU A 21 -1.31 -5.47 13.52
CA GLU A 21 -1.47 -6.90 13.25
C GLU A 21 -1.20 -7.17 11.75
N HIS A 22 -0.74 -8.39 11.42
CA HIS A 22 -0.51 -8.84 10.05
C HIS A 22 0.61 -8.12 9.27
N VAL A 23 1.54 -7.47 9.99
CA VAL A 23 2.82 -6.99 9.44
C VAL A 23 3.97 -7.72 10.12
N ASP A 24 5.00 -8.06 9.34
CA ASP A 24 6.28 -8.52 9.87
C ASP A 24 6.94 -7.41 10.71
N ILE A 25 6.84 -7.53 12.03
CA ILE A 25 7.24 -6.51 12.99
C ILE A 25 8.74 -6.23 12.88
N ASP A 26 9.58 -7.26 12.74
CA ASP A 26 11.03 -7.09 12.71
C ASP A 26 11.47 -6.33 11.45
N ARG A 27 10.89 -6.68 10.29
CA ARG A 27 11.13 -5.93 9.05
C ARG A 27 10.61 -4.51 9.14
N PHE A 28 9.45 -4.30 9.75
CA PHE A 28 8.85 -2.99 9.87
C PHE A 28 9.65 -2.09 10.81
N MET A 29 10.07 -2.60 11.97
CA MET A 29 11.01 -1.93 12.88
C MET A 29 12.27 -1.49 12.15
N GLY A 30 12.94 -2.43 11.48
CA GLY A 30 14.17 -2.13 10.73
C GLY A 30 13.97 -1.13 9.59
N TYR A 31 12.75 -1.01 9.06
CA TYR A 31 12.38 0.04 8.10
C TYR A 31 12.17 1.40 8.78
N LEU A 32 11.44 1.44 9.91
CA LEU A 32 11.12 2.67 10.65
C LEU A 32 12.37 3.30 11.30
N GLU A 33 13.33 2.49 11.73
CA GLU A 33 14.52 2.93 12.46
C GLU A 33 15.55 3.69 11.61
N LYS A 34 15.64 3.40 10.30
CA LYS A 34 16.62 3.98 9.34
C LYS A 34 16.38 5.46 8.98
N ASP A 35 15.93 6.27 9.94
CA ASP A 35 15.70 7.72 9.86
C ASP A 35 14.74 8.21 8.76
N VAL A 36 13.82 7.35 8.33
CA VAL A 36 12.83 7.68 7.29
C VAL A 36 11.75 8.63 7.82
N ILE A 37 11.49 8.63 9.13
CA ILE A 37 10.25 9.18 9.70
C ILE A 37 10.56 10.14 10.83
N ASP A 38 10.43 11.43 10.51
CA ASP A 38 10.35 12.50 11.50
C ASP A 38 9.04 13.27 11.29
N PHE A 39 8.09 13.08 12.20
CA PHE A 39 6.79 13.76 12.16
C PHE A 39 6.92 15.28 12.32
N LYS A 40 8.05 15.81 12.82
CA LYS A 40 8.30 17.26 12.90
C LYS A 40 8.37 17.92 11.52
N ASN A 41 8.64 17.14 10.47
CA ASN A 41 8.65 17.60 9.09
C ASN A 41 7.24 17.72 8.48
N ILE A 42 6.19 17.52 9.27
CA ILE A 42 4.79 17.68 8.85
C ILE A 42 4.32 19.09 9.20
N TYR A 43 3.94 19.84 8.17
CA TYR A 43 3.34 21.16 8.26
C TYR A 43 1.81 21.06 8.16
N THR A 44 1.12 21.58 9.17
CA THR A 44 -0.35 21.70 9.17
C THR A 44 -0.76 22.95 8.40
N VAL A 45 -1.38 22.77 7.23
CA VAL A 45 -1.95 23.88 6.45
C VAL A 45 -3.29 24.31 7.05
N TYR A 46 -4.13 23.33 7.40
CA TYR A 46 -5.43 23.54 8.02
C TYR A 46 -5.79 22.34 8.91
N SER A 47 -6.42 22.62 10.04
CA SER A 47 -6.96 21.61 10.95
C SER A 47 -8.15 22.24 11.67
N GLY A 48 -9.36 21.91 11.26
CA GLY A 48 -10.57 22.48 11.86
C GLY A 48 -11.74 21.54 11.77
N GLY A 49 -12.44 21.35 12.90
CA GLY A 49 -13.51 20.36 13.02
C GLY A 49 -12.98 18.95 12.76
N ASP A 50 -13.58 18.29 11.77
CA ASP A 50 -13.28 16.93 11.31
C ASP A 50 -12.33 16.88 10.10
N ASP A 51 -12.06 18.00 9.43
CA ASP A 51 -11.22 18.05 8.23
C ASP A 51 -9.81 18.62 8.51
N MET A 52 -8.82 18.02 7.84
CA MET A 52 -7.40 18.33 8.03
C MET A 52 -6.64 18.30 6.71
N VAL A 53 -5.71 19.24 6.56
CA VAL A 53 -4.78 19.33 5.43
C VAL A 53 -3.36 19.46 5.97
N LEU A 54 -2.53 18.48 5.64
CA LEU A 54 -1.16 18.32 6.11
C LEU A 54 -0.21 18.16 4.91
N VAL A 55 1.01 18.67 5.05
CA VAL A 55 2.05 18.61 4.02
C VAL A 55 3.35 18.14 4.65
N GLY A 56 4.06 17.23 4.01
CA GLY A 56 5.35 16.74 4.49
C GLY A 56 6.02 15.79 3.49
N PRO A 57 7.19 15.23 3.83
CA PRO A 57 7.85 14.21 3.04
C PRO A 57 6.93 13.00 2.80
N TRP A 58 6.94 12.45 1.59
CA TRP A 58 5.92 11.50 1.16
C TRP A 58 5.87 10.21 2.00
N GLU A 59 7.02 9.63 2.37
CA GLU A 59 7.08 8.44 3.23
C GLU A 59 6.59 8.76 4.64
N THR A 60 7.00 9.90 5.19
CA THR A 60 6.54 10.39 6.48
C THR A 60 5.02 10.56 6.48
N MET A 61 4.43 11.08 5.41
CA MET A 61 2.98 11.25 5.30
C MET A 61 2.22 9.92 5.21
N ILE A 62 2.76 8.91 4.53
CA ILE A 62 2.16 7.56 4.50
C ILE A 62 2.13 6.99 5.92
N ILE A 63 3.27 6.98 6.62
CA ILE A 63 3.38 6.44 7.98
C ILE A 63 2.54 7.24 8.98
N PHE A 64 2.55 8.57 8.86
CA PHE A 64 1.72 9.42 9.71
C PHE A 64 0.23 9.15 9.49
N SER A 65 -0.22 8.90 8.26
CA SER A 65 -1.63 8.57 7.99
C SER A 65 -2.08 7.28 8.67
N ILE A 66 -1.20 6.27 8.71
CA ILE A 66 -1.42 5.01 9.43
C ILE A 66 -1.50 5.27 10.93
N PHE A 67 -0.50 5.95 11.48
CA PHE A 67 -0.45 6.31 12.90
C PHE A 67 -1.70 7.09 13.31
N LEU A 68 -2.09 8.10 12.53
CA LEU A 68 -3.27 8.92 12.78
C LEU A 68 -4.54 8.08 12.78
N ASN A 69 -4.70 7.16 11.82
CA ASN A 69 -5.85 6.24 11.79
C ASN A 69 -5.89 5.37 13.05
N MET A 70 -4.76 4.77 13.46
CA MET A 70 -4.69 3.93 14.67
C MET A 70 -5.08 4.72 15.92
N GLN A 71 -4.51 5.92 16.10
CA GLN A 71 -4.84 6.79 17.22
C GLN A 71 -6.31 7.22 17.19
N PHE A 72 -6.86 7.48 16.01
CA PHE A 72 -8.26 7.84 15.84
C PHE A 72 -9.18 6.67 16.21
N ARG A 73 -8.89 5.45 15.74
CA ARG A 73 -9.64 4.24 16.12
C ARG A 73 -9.60 4.00 17.62
N LYS A 74 -8.44 4.18 18.26
CA LYS A 74 -8.31 4.08 19.73
C LYS A 74 -9.14 5.15 20.44
N TYR A 75 -9.09 6.39 19.95
CA TYR A 75 -9.86 7.51 20.51
C TYR A 75 -11.37 7.29 20.40
N THR A 76 -11.85 6.69 19.30
CA THR A 76 -13.27 6.37 19.11
C THR A 76 -13.68 5.01 19.66
N CYS A 77 -12.85 4.36 20.49
CA CYS A 77 -13.10 3.04 21.06
C CYS A 77 -13.41 1.97 20.00
N ASN A 78 -12.72 2.02 18.86
CA ASN A 78 -12.89 1.14 17.70
C ASN A 78 -14.32 1.13 17.12
N ASN A 79 -15.05 2.24 17.27
CA ASN A 79 -16.41 2.37 16.75
C ASN A 79 -16.44 2.33 15.21
N ASN A 80 -17.07 1.30 14.64
CA ASN A 80 -17.17 1.10 13.19
C ASN A 80 -18.01 2.16 12.45
N PHE A 81 -18.79 2.99 13.17
CA PHE A 81 -19.57 4.07 12.59
C PHE A 81 -18.82 5.41 12.56
N ILE A 82 -17.72 5.53 13.33
CA ILE A 82 -16.90 6.74 13.39
C ILE A 82 -15.50 6.40 12.90
N THR A 83 -15.29 6.62 11.60
CA THR A 83 -14.07 6.20 10.89
C THR A 83 -13.38 7.37 10.23
N LEU A 84 -12.08 7.20 9.95
CA LEU A 84 -11.26 8.20 9.25
C LEU A 84 -11.18 7.81 7.78
N SER A 85 -11.25 8.78 6.88
CA SER A 85 -10.88 8.58 5.47
C SER A 85 -9.80 9.55 5.07
N ALA A 86 -8.88 9.12 4.20
CA ALA A 86 -7.74 9.94 3.80
C ALA A 86 -7.48 9.89 2.29
N GLY A 87 -6.94 10.98 1.74
CA GLY A 87 -6.45 11.05 0.36
C GLY A 87 -5.03 11.61 0.35
N LEU A 88 -4.07 10.83 -0.14
CA LEU A 88 -2.66 11.21 -0.22
C LEU A 88 -2.28 11.46 -1.67
N THR A 89 -1.96 12.71 -1.99
CA THR A 89 -1.36 13.08 -3.26
C THR A 89 0.14 13.27 -3.12
N PHE A 90 0.88 12.94 -4.17
CA PHE A 90 2.33 13.10 -4.22
C PHE A 90 2.68 14.02 -5.38
N VAL A 91 3.36 15.12 -5.07
CA VAL A 91 3.67 16.18 -6.03
C VAL A 91 5.15 16.54 -5.98
N LYS A 92 5.67 17.13 -7.06
CA LYS A 92 7.04 17.64 -7.09
C LYS A 92 7.16 18.89 -6.19
N PRO A 93 8.36 19.21 -5.64
CA PRO A 93 8.53 20.34 -4.72
C PRO A 93 8.03 21.70 -5.23
N LYS A 94 8.15 21.98 -6.54
CA LYS A 94 7.72 23.23 -7.17
C LYS A 94 6.24 23.24 -7.61
N PHE A 95 5.48 22.20 -7.28
CA PHE A 95 4.09 22.10 -7.70
C PHE A 95 3.20 23.04 -6.86
N PRO A 96 2.27 23.79 -7.47
CA PRO A 96 1.45 24.76 -6.73
C PRO A 96 0.62 24.11 -5.61
N ILE A 97 0.75 24.62 -4.38
CA ILE A 97 0.12 24.02 -3.19
C ILE A 97 -1.41 23.96 -3.29
N ALA A 98 -2.05 25.00 -3.81
CA ALA A 98 -3.50 25.04 -4.01
C ALA A 98 -3.98 23.92 -4.96
N SER A 99 -3.18 23.60 -5.98
CA SER A 99 -3.48 22.49 -6.90
C SER A 99 -3.25 21.13 -6.22
N ALA A 100 -2.24 21.02 -5.35
CA ALA A 100 -2.00 19.79 -4.59
C ALA A 100 -3.16 19.50 -3.64
N ILE A 101 -3.63 20.50 -2.90
CA ILE A 101 -4.79 20.38 -2.00
C ILE A 101 -6.03 19.92 -2.78
N LYS A 102 -6.29 20.51 -3.95
CA LYS A 102 -7.40 20.09 -4.81
C LYS A 102 -7.29 18.61 -5.25
N GLN A 103 -6.08 18.13 -5.55
CA GLN A 103 -5.86 16.72 -5.87
C GLN A 103 -6.07 15.81 -4.65
N ALA A 104 -5.54 16.19 -3.49
CA ALA A 104 -5.75 15.45 -2.24
C ALA A 104 -7.25 15.33 -1.91
N GLU A 105 -8.00 16.41 -2.08
CA GLU A 105 -9.46 16.43 -1.89
C GLU A 105 -10.17 15.46 -2.85
N MET A 106 -9.80 15.45 -4.14
CA MET A 106 -10.37 14.47 -5.08
C MET A 106 -10.10 13.02 -4.65
N LEU A 107 -8.92 12.74 -4.10
CA LEU A 107 -8.57 11.42 -3.60
C LEU A 107 -9.33 11.09 -2.30
N LEU A 108 -9.55 12.06 -1.41
CA LEU A 108 -10.39 11.91 -0.22
C LEU A 108 -11.84 11.59 -0.60
N VAL A 109 -12.39 12.28 -1.61
CA VAL A 109 -13.73 11.98 -2.14
C VAL A 109 -13.81 10.55 -2.68
N LYS A 110 -12.76 10.04 -3.34
CA LYS A 110 -12.71 8.63 -3.77
C LYS A 110 -12.72 7.67 -2.56
N SER A 111 -11.92 7.96 -1.53
CA SER A 111 -11.94 7.17 -0.29
C SER A 111 -13.31 7.14 0.38
N LYS A 112 -14.00 8.29 0.43
CA LYS A 112 -15.36 8.42 0.96
C LYS A 112 -16.42 7.74 0.08
N LYS A 113 -16.11 7.31 -1.15
CA LYS A 113 -17.07 6.71 -2.09
C LYS A 113 -16.84 5.23 -2.41
N ARG A 114 -15.77 4.59 -1.91
CA ARG A 114 -15.35 3.22 -2.31
C ARG A 114 -16.49 2.20 -2.35
N ASN A 115 -17.37 2.15 -1.36
CA ASN A 115 -18.43 1.12 -1.31
C ASN A 115 -19.78 1.58 -1.88
N MET A 116 -19.87 2.74 -2.56
CA MET A 116 -21.09 3.14 -3.29
C MET A 116 -21.27 2.41 -4.63
N LEU A 117 -20.21 1.79 -5.17
CA LEU A 117 -20.24 1.12 -6.48
C LEU A 117 -20.65 -0.36 -6.42
N MET A 118 -20.95 -0.91 -5.24
CA MET A 118 -21.34 -2.32 -5.09
C MET A 118 -22.87 -2.55 -5.05
N GLU A 119 -23.69 -1.51 -5.22
CA GLU A 119 -25.16 -1.58 -5.17
C GLU A 119 -25.84 -1.34 -6.53
N SER A 120 -25.25 -1.76 -7.66
CA SER A 120 -25.98 -1.70 -8.95
C SER A 120 -26.78 -2.96 -9.29
N ASP A 121 -26.55 -4.13 -8.68
CA ASP A 121 -27.07 -5.39 -9.26
C ASP A 121 -27.88 -6.33 -8.35
N VAL A 122 -28.21 -6.00 -7.09
CA VAL A 122 -29.22 -6.77 -6.33
C VAL A 122 -30.09 -5.86 -5.46
N ALA A 123 -31.17 -5.34 -6.05
CA ALA A 123 -32.24 -4.67 -5.33
C ALA A 123 -33.05 -5.68 -4.50
N ASN A 124 -32.60 -5.99 -3.28
CA ASN A 124 -33.47 -6.57 -2.24
C ASN A 124 -34.07 -5.46 -1.39
N GLN A 125 -35.36 -5.20 -1.59
CA GLN A 125 -36.16 -4.07 -1.08
C GLN A 125 -36.35 -3.99 0.45
N HIS A 126 -35.61 -4.72 1.29
CA HIS A 126 -35.90 -4.81 2.73
C HIS A 126 -34.78 -4.40 3.70
N GLN A 127 -33.66 -3.83 3.22
CA GLN A 127 -32.69 -3.18 4.11
C GLN A 127 -32.35 -1.80 3.60
N LYS A 128 -33.08 -0.79 4.10
CA LYS A 128 -32.77 0.63 3.88
C LYS A 128 -31.57 1.02 4.77
N LYS A 129 -30.43 0.36 4.61
CA LYS A 129 -29.15 0.92 5.06
C LYS A 129 -28.91 2.10 4.13
N THR A 130 -28.91 3.31 4.67
CA THR A 130 -28.95 4.51 3.84
C THR A 130 -27.65 4.55 3.03
N LEU A 131 -27.72 4.76 1.71
CA LEU A 131 -26.57 4.88 0.77
C LEU A 131 -25.45 5.82 1.25
N LYS A 132 -25.71 6.65 2.27
CA LYS A 132 -24.78 7.58 2.92
C LYS A 132 -23.71 6.91 3.81
N ASP A 133 -23.91 5.64 4.19
CA ASP A 133 -23.06 4.92 5.17
C ASP A 133 -22.15 3.86 4.54
N MET A 134 -22.21 3.65 3.24
CA MET A 134 -21.45 2.57 2.61
C MET A 134 -20.04 3.01 2.24
N GLY A 135 -19.77 4.19 1.68
CA GLY A 135 -18.39 4.65 1.45
C GLY A 135 -17.81 5.40 2.65
N LYS A 136 -16.76 4.89 3.29
CA LYS A 136 -15.90 5.50 4.34
C LYS A 136 -14.86 4.45 4.81
N ASP A 137 -14.00 4.80 5.77
CA ASP A 137 -12.96 3.94 6.35
C ASP A 137 -11.90 3.45 5.33
N ALA A 138 -11.47 4.37 4.47
CA ALA A 138 -10.53 4.07 3.40
C ALA A 138 -9.47 5.16 3.23
N ILE A 139 -8.35 4.78 2.62
CA ILE A 139 -7.29 5.67 2.18
C ILE A 139 -7.08 5.52 0.68
N THR A 140 -6.85 6.63 -0.01
CA THR A 140 -6.44 6.62 -1.42
C THR A 140 -5.01 7.13 -1.51
N LEU A 141 -4.10 6.27 -1.98
CA LEU A 141 -2.70 6.59 -2.23
C LEU A 141 -2.20 5.88 -3.49
N PHE A 142 -1.23 6.47 -4.19
CA PHE A 142 -0.73 5.99 -5.50
C PHE A 142 -1.84 5.75 -6.54
N GLY A 143 -2.98 6.46 -6.39
CA GLY A 143 -4.15 6.33 -7.24
C GLY A 143 -4.97 5.06 -7.02
N THR A 144 -4.74 4.32 -5.93
CA THR A 144 -5.53 3.16 -5.51
C THR A 144 -6.23 3.50 -4.20
N THR A 145 -7.54 3.29 -4.15
CA THR A 145 -8.33 3.39 -2.93
C THR A 145 -8.36 2.03 -2.24
N ILE A 146 -8.00 1.95 -0.97
CA ILE A 146 -7.96 0.72 -0.17
C ILE A 146 -8.65 0.96 1.17
N LYS A 147 -9.24 -0.08 1.75
CA LYS A 147 -9.70 -0.02 3.14
C LYS A 147 -8.50 -0.04 4.09
N TRP A 148 -8.64 0.56 5.27
CA TRP A 148 -7.55 0.59 6.25
C TRP A 148 -7.13 -0.80 6.73
N ASP A 149 -8.08 -1.73 6.87
CA ASP A 149 -7.85 -3.12 7.28
C ASP A 149 -7.01 -3.94 6.28
N LYS A 150 -6.92 -3.52 5.01
CA LYS A 150 -6.08 -4.12 3.97
C LYS A 150 -4.67 -3.54 3.90
N LEU A 151 -4.46 -2.37 4.48
CA LEU A 151 -3.15 -1.71 4.46
C LEU A 151 -2.02 -2.52 5.13
N PRO A 152 -2.22 -3.29 6.23
CA PRO A 152 -1.19 -4.15 6.80
C PRO A 152 -0.58 -5.13 5.78
N GLU A 153 -1.43 -5.84 5.05
CA GLU A 153 -1.01 -6.81 4.02
C GLU A 153 -0.17 -6.13 2.92
N LEU A 154 -0.57 -4.92 2.51
CA LEU A 154 0.16 -4.13 1.52
C LEU A 154 1.50 -3.62 2.05
N ILE A 155 1.59 -3.21 3.31
CA ILE A 155 2.86 -2.82 3.94
C ILE A 155 3.79 -4.02 4.01
N HIS A 156 3.28 -5.18 4.41
CA HIS A 156 4.07 -6.40 4.45
C HIS A 156 4.65 -6.75 3.07
N PHE A 157 3.84 -6.64 2.01
CA PHE A 157 4.31 -6.84 0.64
C PHE A 157 5.36 -5.80 0.21
N PHE A 158 5.16 -4.53 0.59
CA PHE A 158 6.15 -3.48 0.36
C PHE A 158 7.49 -3.78 1.04
N LEU A 159 7.46 -4.18 2.32
CA LEU A 159 8.67 -4.47 3.11
C LEU A 159 9.46 -5.60 2.47
N PHE A 160 8.78 -6.67 2.06
CA PHE A 160 9.38 -7.76 1.29
C PHE A 160 10.04 -7.26 0.01
N LEU A 161 9.32 -6.50 -0.84
CA LEU A 161 9.90 -5.98 -2.08
C LEU A 161 11.09 -5.06 -1.82
N ASN A 162 11.00 -4.20 -0.83
CA ASN A 162 12.06 -3.27 -0.47
C ASN A 162 13.32 -4.02 0.01
N GLU A 163 13.18 -5.05 0.84
CA GLU A 163 14.30 -5.90 1.26
C GLU A 163 14.96 -6.57 0.04
N LYS A 164 14.17 -7.20 -0.83
CA LYS A 164 14.68 -7.93 -2.01
C LYS A 164 15.32 -7.01 -3.05
N LEU A 165 14.84 -5.76 -3.17
CA LEU A 165 15.50 -4.77 -4.02
C LEU A 165 16.84 -4.31 -3.45
N ASN A 166 16.94 -4.11 -2.14
CA ASN A 166 18.18 -3.70 -1.47
C ASN A 166 19.24 -4.81 -1.46
N SER A 167 18.83 -6.09 -1.39
CA SER A 167 19.78 -7.21 -1.48
C SER A 167 20.45 -7.34 -2.86
N ASN A 168 20.02 -6.58 -3.87
CA ASN A 168 20.70 -6.52 -5.17
C ASN A 168 22.09 -5.88 -5.12
N GLU A 169 22.40 -5.15 -4.05
CA GLU A 169 23.70 -4.53 -3.79
C GLU A 169 24.68 -5.47 -3.08
N GLU A 170 24.23 -6.68 -2.68
CA GLU A 170 25.08 -7.72 -2.09
C GLU A 170 26.08 -8.29 -3.11
N THR A 171 27.30 -8.56 -2.65
CA THR A 171 28.41 -9.08 -3.47
C THR A 171 28.35 -10.60 -3.68
N SER A 172 27.69 -11.33 -2.78
CA SER A 172 27.53 -12.78 -2.92
C SER A 172 26.29 -13.13 -3.76
N ASP A 173 26.48 -13.90 -4.85
CA ASP A 173 25.38 -14.29 -5.74
C ASP A 173 24.32 -15.15 -5.04
N ASP A 174 24.67 -15.83 -3.94
CA ASP A 174 23.72 -16.65 -3.18
C ASP A 174 22.74 -15.81 -2.36
N LYS A 175 23.15 -14.60 -1.92
CA LYS A 175 22.30 -13.67 -1.14
C LYS A 175 21.53 -12.69 -2.00
N LYS A 176 21.94 -12.49 -3.24
CA LYS A 176 21.35 -11.53 -4.16
C LYS A 176 19.95 -11.99 -4.60
N SER A 177 18.90 -11.19 -4.40
CA SER A 177 17.58 -11.56 -4.96
C SER A 177 17.58 -11.47 -6.49
N ASN A 178 16.70 -12.23 -7.14
CA ASN A 178 16.43 -12.06 -8.56
C ASN A 178 15.31 -11.02 -8.82
N ILE A 179 14.65 -10.53 -7.77
CA ILE A 179 13.65 -9.46 -7.86
C ILE A 179 14.35 -8.13 -8.15
N ASN A 180 13.97 -7.50 -9.25
CA ASN A 180 14.50 -6.21 -9.69
C ASN A 180 13.38 -5.30 -10.20
N THR A 181 13.70 -4.04 -10.48
CA THR A 181 12.76 -3.03 -11.00
C THR A 181 11.99 -3.52 -12.23
N SER A 182 12.64 -4.25 -13.14
CA SER A 182 11.99 -4.81 -14.33
C SER A 182 10.93 -5.85 -13.97
N PHE A 183 11.15 -6.67 -12.94
CA PHE A 183 10.13 -7.59 -12.43
C PHE A 183 8.95 -6.84 -11.80
N LEU A 184 9.20 -5.78 -11.04
CA LEU A 184 8.13 -4.93 -10.49
C LEU A 184 7.27 -4.30 -11.59
N HIS A 185 7.86 -3.90 -12.71
CA HIS A 185 7.10 -3.44 -13.88
C HIS A 185 6.24 -4.55 -14.50
N ARG A 186 6.72 -5.79 -14.56
CA ARG A 186 5.90 -6.93 -15.00
C ARG A 186 4.74 -7.21 -14.05
N LEU A 187 4.95 -7.09 -12.74
CA LEU A 187 3.87 -7.15 -11.73
C LEU A 187 2.78 -6.10 -11.98
N LEU A 188 3.13 -4.89 -12.43
CA LEU A 188 2.14 -3.89 -12.84
C LEU A 188 1.34 -4.31 -14.07
N GLU A 189 1.93 -5.03 -15.02
CA GLU A 189 1.18 -5.57 -16.16
C GLU A 189 0.23 -6.69 -15.72
N TYR A 190 0.65 -7.59 -14.83
CA TYR A 190 -0.24 -8.63 -14.28
C TYR A 190 -1.40 -8.02 -13.47
N HIS A 191 -1.13 -6.98 -12.69
CA HIS A 191 -2.15 -6.17 -12.03
C HIS A 191 -3.17 -5.60 -13.03
N ARG A 192 -2.72 -5.02 -14.15
CA ARG A 192 -3.63 -4.50 -15.20
C ARG A 192 -4.44 -5.61 -15.85
N MET A 193 -3.86 -6.80 -16.04
CA MET A 193 -4.59 -7.95 -16.56
C MET A 193 -5.67 -8.42 -15.59
N ALA A 194 -5.37 -8.47 -14.28
CA ALA A 194 -6.35 -8.79 -13.24
C ALA A 194 -7.49 -7.75 -13.20
N LEU A 195 -7.18 -6.45 -13.27
CA LEU A 195 -8.20 -5.40 -13.34
C LEU A 195 -9.06 -5.50 -14.59
N ARG A 196 -8.51 -5.82 -15.78
CA ARG A 196 -9.32 -6.06 -16.99
C ARG A 196 -10.31 -7.21 -16.84
N PHE A 197 -9.98 -8.22 -16.03
CA PHE A 197 -10.93 -9.28 -15.74
C PHE A 197 -12.08 -8.78 -14.86
N LEU A 198 -11.78 -7.98 -13.83
CA LEU A 198 -12.78 -7.47 -12.88
C LEU A 198 -13.66 -6.35 -13.46
N ASP A 199 -13.04 -5.38 -14.13
CA ASP A 199 -13.70 -4.15 -14.57
C ASP A 199 -14.37 -4.31 -15.95
N ASP A 200 -13.76 -5.12 -16.84
CA ASP A 200 -14.25 -5.29 -18.22
C ASP A 200 -14.85 -6.69 -18.48
N GLU A 201 -14.95 -7.56 -17.46
CA GLU A 201 -15.35 -8.97 -17.57
C GLU A 201 -14.55 -9.78 -18.62
N LYS A 202 -13.33 -9.32 -18.95
CA LYS A 202 -12.50 -9.96 -19.95
C LYS A 202 -11.80 -11.17 -19.35
N VAL A 203 -12.36 -12.37 -19.59
CA VAL A 203 -11.79 -13.67 -19.19
C VAL A 203 -10.31 -13.81 -19.57
N GLY A 204 -9.88 -13.20 -20.69
CA GLY A 204 -8.47 -13.14 -21.10
C GLY A 204 -7.53 -12.51 -20.07
N GLY A 205 -8.03 -11.72 -19.13
CA GLY A 205 -7.28 -11.18 -18.00
C GLY A 205 -6.74 -12.26 -17.06
N LEU A 206 -7.47 -13.36 -16.86
CA LEU A 206 -7.05 -14.49 -16.00
C LEU A 206 -5.76 -15.19 -16.46
N LYS A 207 -5.32 -14.94 -17.70
CA LYS A 207 -4.00 -15.38 -18.19
C LYS A 207 -2.85 -14.89 -17.32
N TYR A 208 -3.04 -13.86 -16.50
CA TYR A 208 -2.01 -13.39 -15.58
C TYR A 208 -1.60 -14.49 -14.58
N LEU A 209 -2.53 -15.38 -14.17
CA LEU A 209 -2.25 -16.45 -13.21
C LEU A 209 -1.15 -17.37 -13.71
N SER A 210 -1.31 -17.90 -14.92
CA SER A 210 -0.32 -18.78 -15.54
C SER A 210 0.94 -18.02 -15.96
N ALA A 211 0.79 -16.80 -16.49
CA ALA A 211 1.93 -16.00 -16.93
C ALA A 211 2.84 -15.57 -15.77
N LEU A 212 2.27 -15.16 -14.62
CA LEU A 212 3.01 -14.80 -13.42
C LEU A 212 3.64 -16.04 -12.78
N SER A 213 2.91 -17.16 -12.68
CA SER A 213 3.48 -18.42 -12.19
C SER A 213 4.71 -18.85 -13.01
N TYR A 214 4.63 -18.75 -14.34
CA TYR A 214 5.76 -19.04 -15.23
C TYR A 214 6.92 -18.04 -15.05
N ASP A 215 6.65 -16.74 -14.98
CA ASP A 215 7.68 -15.70 -14.78
C ASP A 215 8.44 -15.90 -13.46
N ILE A 216 7.73 -16.23 -12.36
CA ILE A 216 8.32 -16.59 -11.07
C ILE A 216 9.25 -17.80 -11.24
N GLY A 217 8.73 -18.90 -11.78
CA GLY A 217 9.49 -20.14 -11.95
C GLY A 217 10.69 -19.99 -12.89
N ARG A 218 10.61 -19.08 -13.87
CA ARG A 218 11.65 -18.88 -14.89
C ARG A 218 12.73 -17.88 -14.49
N ASN A 219 12.32 -16.78 -13.85
CA ASN A 219 13.17 -15.60 -13.65
C ASN A 219 13.50 -15.34 -12.17
N ILE A 220 12.69 -15.83 -11.23
CA ILE A 220 12.93 -15.62 -9.79
C ILE A 220 13.62 -16.83 -9.16
N VAL A 221 13.21 -18.03 -9.56
CA VAL A 221 13.67 -19.29 -8.95
C VAL A 221 14.84 -19.89 -9.75
N LYS A 222 15.86 -20.39 -9.05
CA LYS A 222 16.89 -21.27 -9.65
C LYS A 222 16.69 -22.70 -9.13
N ARG A 223 16.79 -23.67 -10.04
CA ARG A 223 16.65 -25.11 -9.73
C ARG A 223 17.92 -25.87 -10.11
N ASP A 224 18.22 -26.93 -9.37
CA ASP A 224 19.26 -27.89 -9.75
C ASP A 224 18.76 -28.85 -10.86
N LYS A 225 19.64 -29.77 -11.31
CA LYS A 225 19.30 -30.78 -12.32
C LYS A 225 18.22 -31.77 -11.86
N SER A 226 18.03 -31.91 -10.56
CA SER A 226 17.04 -32.79 -9.94
C SER A 226 15.69 -32.10 -9.77
N GLY A 227 15.59 -30.80 -10.10
CA GLY A 227 14.38 -30.00 -10.00
C GLY A 227 14.16 -29.33 -8.64
N ASN A 228 15.09 -29.49 -7.69
CA ASN A 228 15.00 -28.88 -6.36
C ASN A 228 15.31 -27.39 -6.46
N ILE A 229 14.59 -26.58 -5.69
CA ILE A 229 14.82 -25.14 -5.62
C ILE A 229 16.08 -24.90 -4.78
N ILE A 230 17.09 -24.29 -5.42
CA ILE A 230 18.36 -23.94 -4.77
C ILE A 230 18.43 -22.45 -4.44
N LYS A 231 17.56 -21.63 -5.03
CA LYS A 231 17.47 -20.18 -4.79
C LYS A 231 16.08 -19.67 -5.14
N GLY A 232 15.57 -18.72 -4.35
CA GLY A 232 14.29 -18.06 -4.63
C GLY A 232 13.07 -18.75 -4.02
N GLN A 233 13.26 -19.66 -3.05
CA GLN A 233 12.17 -20.37 -2.37
C GLN A 233 11.23 -19.38 -1.67
N ASP A 234 11.80 -18.55 -0.79
CA ASP A 234 11.05 -17.52 -0.05
C ASP A 234 10.33 -16.57 -1.00
N GLU A 235 11.01 -16.12 -2.07
CA GLU A 235 10.38 -15.27 -3.07
C GLU A 235 9.22 -15.97 -3.79
N GLN A 236 9.39 -17.24 -4.16
CA GLN A 236 8.34 -18.01 -4.80
C GLN A 236 7.13 -18.21 -3.89
N GLU A 237 7.34 -18.53 -2.61
CA GLU A 237 6.24 -18.68 -1.64
C GLU A 237 5.49 -17.37 -1.45
N PHE A 238 6.23 -16.26 -1.27
CA PHE A 238 5.64 -14.96 -1.07
C PHE A 238 4.87 -14.47 -2.30
N LEU A 239 5.42 -14.64 -3.51
CA LEU A 239 4.77 -14.21 -4.76
C LEU A 239 3.58 -15.10 -5.16
N GLN A 240 3.52 -16.35 -4.68
CA GLN A 240 2.37 -17.23 -4.91
C GLN A 240 1.07 -16.65 -4.32
N THR A 241 1.15 -15.84 -3.27
CA THR A 241 -0.02 -15.14 -2.69
C THR A 241 -0.80 -14.30 -3.71
N LEU A 242 -0.16 -13.88 -4.82
CA LEU A 242 -0.78 -13.13 -5.91
C LEU A 242 -1.62 -13.98 -6.88
N ILE A 243 -1.43 -15.31 -6.87
CA ILE A 243 -2.00 -16.24 -7.85
C ILE A 243 -2.83 -17.37 -7.22
N ASN A 244 -3.10 -17.31 -5.91
CA ASN A 244 -3.75 -18.41 -5.19
C ASN A 244 -5.20 -18.67 -5.64
N ASN A 245 -5.93 -17.66 -6.10
CA ASN A 245 -7.33 -17.77 -6.49
C ASN A 245 -7.66 -16.87 -7.70
N VAL A 246 -8.85 -17.07 -8.27
CA VAL A 246 -9.46 -16.09 -9.18
C VAL A 246 -9.56 -14.75 -8.44
N PRO A 247 -9.04 -13.65 -9.02
CA PRO A 247 -8.99 -12.38 -8.30
C PRO A 247 -10.38 -11.80 -8.09
N ASP A 248 -10.54 -11.10 -6.97
CA ASP A 248 -11.66 -10.22 -6.63
C ASP A 248 -11.13 -8.82 -6.26
N ASN A 249 -12.03 -7.89 -5.91
CA ASN A 249 -11.67 -6.52 -5.57
C ASN A 249 -10.78 -6.37 -4.33
N ASP A 250 -10.76 -7.37 -3.45
CA ASP A 250 -9.98 -7.37 -2.21
C ASP A 250 -8.69 -8.18 -2.33
N SER A 251 -8.47 -8.85 -3.46
CA SER A 251 -7.26 -9.59 -3.77
C SER A 251 -6.04 -8.69 -3.84
N LEU A 252 -4.91 -9.19 -3.33
CA LEU A 252 -3.65 -8.45 -3.26
C LEU A 252 -3.20 -7.93 -4.64
N ILE A 253 -3.33 -8.75 -5.69
CA ILE A 253 -2.99 -8.39 -7.07
C ILE A 253 -3.76 -7.16 -7.57
N CYS A 254 -4.98 -6.92 -7.09
CA CYS A 254 -5.81 -5.77 -7.46
C CYS A 254 -5.38 -4.49 -6.73
N ASN A 255 -4.66 -4.62 -5.61
CA ASN A 255 -4.20 -3.50 -4.79
C ASN A 255 -2.66 -3.34 -4.79
N ILE A 256 -1.93 -4.23 -5.49
CA ILE A 256 -0.46 -4.32 -5.51
C ILE A 256 0.24 -3.04 -6.01
N LYS A 257 -0.50 -2.16 -6.69
CA LYS A 257 0.02 -0.85 -7.10
C LYS A 257 0.58 -0.06 -5.91
N VAL A 258 -0.04 -0.16 -4.72
CA VAL A 258 0.42 0.52 -3.52
C VAL A 258 1.84 0.09 -3.12
N PRO A 259 2.11 -1.21 -2.84
CA PRO A 259 3.45 -1.64 -2.47
C PRO A 259 4.48 -1.49 -3.59
N LEU A 260 4.08 -1.68 -4.86
CA LEU A 260 5.00 -1.53 -5.99
C LEU A 260 5.48 -0.09 -6.13
N PHE A 261 4.58 0.89 -6.10
CA PHE A 261 4.97 2.29 -6.22
C PHE A 261 5.77 2.77 -5.01
N TRP A 262 5.44 2.29 -3.81
CA TRP A 262 6.24 2.57 -2.62
C TRP A 262 7.67 2.04 -2.76
N ALA A 263 7.83 0.77 -3.13
CA ALA A 263 9.15 0.16 -3.35
C ALA A 263 9.93 0.86 -4.47
N LEU A 264 9.27 1.16 -5.60
CA LEU A 264 9.90 1.84 -6.74
C LEU A 264 10.36 3.26 -6.40
N TYR A 265 9.53 4.04 -5.68
CA TYR A 265 9.88 5.42 -5.34
C TYR A 265 10.99 5.49 -4.29
N ARG A 266 10.96 4.59 -3.29
CA ARG A 266 12.01 4.52 -2.27
C ARG A 266 13.36 4.10 -2.84
N ASN A 267 13.36 3.13 -3.75
CA ASN A 267 14.59 2.60 -4.36
C ASN A 267 14.98 3.34 -5.65
N ARG A 268 14.31 4.45 -5.99
CA ARG A 268 14.70 5.28 -7.13
C ARG A 268 15.99 6.01 -6.76
N ARG A 269 17.10 5.62 -7.39
CA ARG A 269 18.34 6.38 -7.32
C ARG A 269 18.10 7.78 -7.87
N THR A 270 17.97 8.76 -6.98
CA THR A 270 18.25 10.15 -7.34
C THR A 270 19.73 10.23 -7.61
N PHE A 271 20.11 10.28 -8.89
CA PHE A 271 21.37 10.90 -9.26
C PHE A 271 21.29 12.33 -8.73
N ILE A 272 21.95 12.56 -7.61
CA ILE A 272 22.28 13.91 -7.16
C ILE A 272 23.46 14.28 -8.05
N ASP A 273 23.16 14.96 -9.15
CA ASP A 273 24.14 15.77 -9.88
C ASP A 273 24.42 17.05 -9.09
#